data_AF-A0A8J7Q6T3-F1
#
_entry.id   AF-A0A8J7Q6T3-F1
#
_cell.length_a   1.000
_cell.length_b   1.000
_cell.length_c   1.000
_cell.angle_alpha   90.00
_cell.angle_beta   90.00
_cell.angle_gamma   90.00
#
_symmetry.space_group_name_H-M   'P 1'
#
loop_
_entity.id
_entity.type
_entity.pdbx_description
1 polymer ?
#
loop_
_entity_poly.entity_id
_entity_poly.type
_entity_poly.pdbx_seq_one_letter_code
_entity_poly.pdbx_strand_id
1 'polypeptide(L)'
;MQQDKDRGAQWLFTHFGQSLLRLAGVRDLATCRAIKDDLVAPRRYPDWLLEVTYTDRPARGLYLLEIETYAGPEADRQVFEDLMVIAADRRQLPEAVLIVLRPKGNLRAAGRYESTSPERGTTISGSW
;
A
#
# COMPACT_ATOMS: atom_id res chain seq x y z
N MET A 1 16.28 11.48 7.59
CA MET A 1 15.68 12.66 6.92
C MET A 1 14.29 12.21 6.49
N GLN A 2 13.24 12.75 7.11
CA GLN A 2 11.86 12.43 6.74
C GLN A 2 11.64 13.03 5.36
N GLN A 3 11.37 12.18 4.37
CA GLN A 3 11.06 12.65 3.03
C GLN A 3 9.62 13.15 3.09
N ASP A 4 9.42 14.47 2.97
CA ASP A 4 8.09 15.03 2.82
C ASP A 4 7.46 14.38 1.59
N LYS A 5 6.26 13.81 1.76
CA LYS A 5 5.53 13.20 0.63
C LYS A 5 5.27 14.27 -0.42
N ASP A 6 5.54 13.91 -1.67
CA ASP A 6 5.34 14.79 -2.81
C ASP A 6 3.86 15.18 -2.93
N ARG A 7 3.59 16.49 -2.91
CA ARG A 7 2.24 17.05 -3.10
C ARG A 7 1.64 16.64 -4.46
N GLY A 8 2.48 16.46 -5.48
CA GLY A 8 2.06 15.99 -6.79
C GLY A 8 1.54 14.56 -6.75
N ALA A 9 2.25 13.70 -6.02
CA ALA A 9 1.79 12.34 -5.74
C ALA A 9 0.43 12.40 -5.04
N GLN A 10 0.31 13.15 -3.95
CA GLN A 10 -0.95 13.32 -3.21
C GLN A 10 -2.15 13.75 -4.06
N TRP A 11 -1.93 14.72 -4.95
CA TRP A 11 -2.96 15.15 -5.88
C TRP A 11 -3.38 14.00 -6.81
N LEU A 12 -2.42 13.26 -7.35
CA LEU A 12 -2.67 12.15 -8.26
C LEU A 12 -3.53 11.06 -7.61
N PHE A 13 -3.24 10.64 -6.38
CA PHE A 13 -4.04 9.59 -5.73
C PHE A 13 -5.43 10.04 -5.35
N THR A 14 -5.57 11.28 -4.89
CA THR A 14 -6.87 11.88 -4.55
C THR A 14 -7.80 11.91 -5.76
N HIS A 15 -7.26 12.21 -6.94
CA HIS A 15 -8.06 12.39 -8.16
C HIS A 15 -8.12 11.16 -9.08
N PHE A 16 -7.11 10.30 -9.03
CA PHE A 16 -6.94 9.17 -9.97
C PHE A 16 -6.78 7.81 -9.29
N GLY A 17 -7.10 7.67 -8.00
CA GLY A 17 -7.01 6.38 -7.28
C GLY A 17 -7.71 5.23 -8.01
N GLN A 18 -8.90 5.45 -8.57
CA GLN A 18 -9.62 4.43 -9.34
C GLN A 18 -8.84 4.01 -10.61
N SER A 19 -8.23 4.96 -11.31
CA SER A 19 -7.43 4.69 -12.51
C SER A 19 -6.17 3.91 -12.18
N LEU A 20 -5.51 4.21 -11.06
CA LEU A 20 -4.34 3.47 -10.59
C LEU A 20 -4.68 2.03 -10.21
N LEU A 21 -5.79 1.82 -9.49
CA LEU A 21 -6.25 0.46 -9.17
C LEU A 21 -6.62 -0.33 -10.44
N ARG A 22 -7.18 0.32 -11.46
CA ARG A 22 -7.41 -0.31 -12.77
C ARG A 22 -6.12 -0.71 -13.48
N LEU A 23 -5.05 0.07 -13.37
CA LEU A 23 -3.73 -0.31 -13.90
C LEU A 23 -3.20 -1.58 -13.21
N ALA A 24 -3.51 -1.76 -11.93
CA ALA A 24 -3.20 -2.96 -11.17
C ALA A 24 -4.17 -4.14 -11.40
N GLY A 25 -5.12 -4.00 -12.32
CA GLY A 25 -6.07 -5.07 -12.67
C GLY A 25 -7.32 -5.14 -11.80
N VAL A 26 -7.51 -4.20 -10.85
CA VAL A 26 -8.73 -4.12 -10.04
C VAL A 26 -9.86 -3.54 -10.89
N ARG A 27 -10.96 -4.28 -10.99
CA ARG A 27 -12.12 -3.96 -11.84
C ARG A 27 -13.40 -3.82 -11.01
N ASP A 28 -14.48 -3.41 -11.68
CA ASP A 28 -15.83 -3.38 -11.11
C ASP A 28 -15.95 -2.49 -9.87
N LEU A 29 -15.14 -1.43 -9.80
CA LEU A 29 -15.19 -0.42 -8.74
C LEU A 29 -16.30 0.59 -9.01
N ALA A 30 -17.25 0.72 -8.07
CA ALA A 30 -18.30 1.73 -8.10
C ALA A 30 -17.79 3.09 -7.57
N THR A 31 -17.07 3.08 -6.45
CA THR A 31 -16.42 4.27 -5.90
C THR A 31 -15.01 3.97 -5.43
N CYS A 32 -14.16 4.98 -5.44
CA CYS A 32 -12.80 4.93 -4.89
C CYS A 32 -12.52 6.26 -4.19
N ARG A 33 -12.18 6.21 -2.91
CA ARG A 33 -11.95 7.39 -2.09
C ARG A 33 -10.65 7.24 -1.32
N ALA A 34 -9.74 8.21 -1.49
CA ALA A 34 -8.56 8.30 -0.63
C ALA A 34 -8.98 8.60 0.81
N ILE A 35 -8.49 7.78 1.75
CA ILE A 35 -8.66 7.99 3.17
C ILE A 35 -7.51 8.86 3.65
N LYS A 36 -7.85 10.05 4.17
CA LYS A 36 -6.87 10.92 4.82
C LYS A 36 -6.71 10.45 6.26
N ASP A 37 -5.61 9.80 6.57
CA ASP A 37 -5.29 9.39 7.93
C ASP A 37 -4.66 10.58 8.68
N ASP A 38 -5.48 11.26 9.48
CA ASP A 38 -5.04 12.38 10.33
C ASP A 38 -4.60 11.92 11.75
N LEU A 39 -4.53 10.61 12.04
CA LEU A 39 -4.27 10.13 13.40
C LEU A 39 -3.29 8.97 13.46
N VAL A 40 -2.25 9.20 14.30
CA VAL A 40 -1.31 8.30 14.99
C VAL A 40 0.16 8.59 14.64
N ALA A 41 0.80 9.41 15.48
CA ALA A 41 2.24 9.42 15.81
C ALA A 41 3.27 9.59 14.65
N PRO A 42 4.56 9.93 14.89
CA PRO A 42 5.50 10.34 13.84
C PRO A 42 6.09 9.14 13.06
N ARG A 43 5.27 8.13 12.76
CA ARG A 43 5.65 6.99 11.92
C ARG A 43 5.14 7.22 10.51
N ARG A 44 6.00 6.92 9.54
CA ARG A 44 5.72 6.84 8.10
C ARG A 44 4.34 6.23 7.89
N TYR A 45 3.42 6.99 7.30
CA TYR A 45 2.19 6.42 6.76
C TYR A 45 2.51 5.77 5.42
N PRO A 46 1.81 4.68 5.06
CA PRO A 46 1.76 4.21 3.69
C PRO A 46 1.43 5.33 2.75
N ASP A 47 1.97 5.30 1.54
CA ASP A 47 1.73 6.30 0.52
C ASP A 47 0.24 6.61 0.46
N TRP A 48 -0.63 5.61 0.20
CA TRP A 48 -2.07 5.81 0.06
C TRP A 48 -2.92 4.64 0.54
N LEU A 49 -3.92 4.95 1.37
CA LEU A 49 -5.01 4.04 1.71
C LEU A 49 -6.30 4.48 1.00
N LEU A 50 -6.91 3.56 0.26
CA LEU A 50 -8.12 3.80 -0.53
C LEU A 50 -9.28 2.95 -0.01
N GLU A 51 -10.42 3.59 0.25
CA GLU A 51 -11.69 2.89 0.44
C GLU A 51 -12.38 2.72 -0.91
N VAL A 52 -12.80 1.50 -1.23
CA VAL A 52 -13.52 1.21 -2.47
C VAL A 52 -14.86 0.54 -2.20
N THR A 53 -15.81 0.78 -3.09
CA THR A 53 -17.02 -0.03 -3.24
C THR A 53 -17.05 -0.66 -4.61
N TYR A 54 -17.79 -1.75 -4.75
CA TYR A 54 -17.88 -2.50 -6.00
C TYR A 54 -19.27 -2.42 -6.62
N THR A 55 -19.36 -2.60 -7.94
CA THR A 55 -20.63 -2.65 -8.68
C THR A 55 -21.29 -4.03 -8.60
N ASP A 56 -20.50 -5.09 -8.38
CA ASP A 56 -20.94 -6.49 -8.40
C ASP A 56 -21.20 -7.06 -7.00
N ARG A 57 -20.78 -6.36 -5.93
CA ARG A 57 -20.94 -6.80 -4.55
C ARG A 57 -21.13 -5.63 -3.58
N PRO A 58 -21.86 -5.83 -2.46
CA PRO A 58 -22.13 -4.77 -1.48
C PRO A 58 -20.93 -4.45 -0.56
N ALA A 59 -19.86 -5.25 -0.62
CA ALA A 59 -18.73 -5.12 0.29
C ALA A 59 -17.90 -3.85 0.03
N ARG A 60 -17.30 -3.31 1.10
CA ARG A 60 -16.27 -2.28 1.01
C ARG A 60 -14.89 -2.92 1.13
N GLY A 61 -13.96 -2.49 0.28
CA GLY A 61 -12.57 -2.91 0.31
C GLY A 61 -11.65 -1.80 0.77
N LEU A 62 -10.54 -2.16 1.39
CA LEU A 62 -9.40 -1.27 1.62
C LEU A 62 -8.28 -1.68 0.68
N TYR A 63 -7.66 -0.71 0.02
CA TYR A 63 -6.47 -0.90 -0.79
C TYR A 63 -5.34 -0.03 -0.29
N LEU A 64 -4.22 -0.65 0.04
CA LEU A 64 -2.93 0.00 0.18
C LEU A 64 -2.32 0.14 -1.21
N LEU A 65 -1.97 1.37 -1.61
CA LEU A 65 -1.37 1.66 -2.90
C LEU A 65 -0.03 2.39 -2.71
N GLU A 66 1.03 1.71 -3.11
CA GLU A 66 2.41 2.21 -3.08
C GLU A 66 2.90 2.44 -4.51
N ILE A 67 3.60 3.55 -4.75
CA ILE A 67 4.23 3.84 -6.05
C ILE A 67 5.70 4.11 -5.85
N GLU A 68 6.51 3.23 -6.43
CA GLU A 68 7.96 3.35 -6.38
C GLU A 68 8.52 3.62 -7.79
N THR A 69 9.50 4.50 -7.88
CA THR A 69 10.18 4.71 -9.18
C THR A 69 10.91 3.43 -9.59
N TYR A 70 11.55 2.76 -8.64
CA TYR A 70 12.28 1.52 -8.82
C TYR A 70 11.97 0.59 -7.64
N ALA A 71 11.90 -0.72 -7.87
CA ALA A 71 11.73 -1.69 -6.78
C ALA A 71 13.00 -1.76 -5.91
N GLY A 72 13.16 -0.83 -4.98
CA GLY A 72 14.29 -0.83 -4.06
C GLY A 72 14.33 -2.08 -3.19
N PRO A 73 15.48 -2.41 -2.58
CA PRO A 73 15.61 -3.56 -1.67
C PRO A 73 14.62 -3.53 -0.48
N GLU A 74 14.16 -2.33 -0.13
CA GLU A 74 13.30 -2.07 1.03
C GLU A 74 11.81 -2.06 0.69
N ALA A 75 11.43 -2.12 -0.60
CA ALA A 75 10.05 -1.92 -1.03
C ALA A 75 9.10 -2.93 -0.37
N ASP A 76 9.46 -4.22 -0.36
CA ASP A 76 8.62 -5.24 0.26
C ASP A 76 8.53 -5.09 1.78
N ARG A 77 9.62 -4.69 2.44
CA ARG A 77 9.61 -4.41 3.89
C ARG A 77 8.71 -3.23 4.21
N GLN A 78 8.76 -2.15 3.42
CA GLN A 78 7.94 -0.96 3.61
C GLN A 78 6.45 -1.29 3.47
N VAL A 79 6.06 -1.96 2.37
CA VAL A 79 4.68 -2.43 2.16
C VAL A 79 4.22 -3.28 3.34
N PHE A 80 5.05 -4.21 3.81
CA PHE A 80 4.72 -5.06 4.95
C PHE A 80 4.54 -4.28 6.26
N GLU A 81 5.42 -3.33 6.56
CA GLU A 81 5.30 -2.46 7.74
C GLU A 81 4.01 -1.63 7.71
N ASP A 82 3.64 -1.11 6.53
CA ASP A 82 2.42 -0.34 6.33
C ASP A 82 1.16 -1.19 6.48
N LEU A 83 1.16 -2.41 5.91
CA LEU A 83 0.08 -3.39 6.10
C LEU A 83 -0.17 -3.66 7.57
N MET A 84 0.90 -3.83 8.37
CA MET A 84 0.80 -4.08 9.80
C MET A 84 0.19 -2.90 10.56
N VAL A 85 0.57 -1.68 10.21
CA VAL A 85 0.02 -0.46 10.81
C VAL A 85 -1.47 -0.31 10.47
N ILE A 86 -1.85 -0.48 9.20
CA ILE A 86 -3.24 -0.38 8.76
C ILE A 86 -4.09 -1.47 9.42
N ALA A 87 -3.61 -2.72 9.46
CA ALA A 87 -4.32 -3.82 10.08
C ALA A 87 -4.57 -3.58 11.57
N ALA A 88 -3.59 -3.00 12.28
CA ALA A 88 -3.73 -2.65 13.69
C ALA A 88 -4.72 -1.51 13.92
N ASP A 89 -4.69 -0.46 13.09
CA ASP A 89 -5.58 0.71 13.20
C ASP A 89 -7.02 0.40 12.79
N ARG A 90 -7.19 -0.18 11.59
CA ARG A 90 -8.49 -0.41 10.95
C ARG A 90 -9.14 -1.73 11.34
N ARG A 91 -8.41 -2.62 12.02
CA ARG A 91 -8.83 -4.01 12.30
C ARG A 91 -9.25 -4.76 11.04
N GLN A 92 -8.68 -4.39 9.90
CA GLN A 92 -8.94 -4.94 8.58
C GLN A 92 -7.64 -4.94 7.79
N LEU A 93 -7.29 -6.08 7.19
CA LEU A 93 -6.17 -6.16 6.25
C LEU A 93 -6.61 -5.59 4.89
N PRO A 94 -5.88 -4.60 4.34
CA PRO A 94 -6.15 -4.11 2.99
C PRO A 94 -5.51 -5.04 1.95
N GLU A 95 -6.02 -4.98 0.73
CA GLU A 95 -5.31 -5.47 -0.45
C GLU A 95 -4.13 -4.54 -0.74
N ALA A 96 -2.93 -5.06 -1.03
CA ALA A 96 -1.77 -4.21 -1.36
C ALA A 96 -1.47 -4.22 -2.85
N VAL A 97 -1.18 -3.03 -3.38
CA VAL A 97 -0.76 -2.83 -4.76
C VAL A 97 0.52 -2.00 -4.76
N LEU A 98 1.59 -2.57 -5.30
CA LEU A 98 2.85 -1.87 -5.52
C LEU A 98 3.07 -1.63 -7.02
N ILE A 99 3.05 -0.36 -7.43
CA ILE A 99 3.32 0.03 -8.81
C ILE A 99 4.79 0.46 -8.92
N VAL A 100 5.55 -0.25 -9.76
CA VAL A 100 6.96 0.09 -10.06
C VAL A 100 7.04 0.76 -11.42
N LEU A 101 7.38 2.05 -11.45
CA LEU A 101 7.31 2.87 -12.66
C LEU A 101 8.42 2.56 -13.68
N ARG A 102 9.60 2.16 -13.21
CA ARG A 102 10.76 1.89 -14.05
C ARG A 102 11.46 0.61 -13.59
N PRO A 103 11.81 -0.31 -14.51
CA PRO A 103 12.76 -1.36 -14.18
C PRO A 103 14.14 -0.75 -13.91
N LYS A 104 14.87 -1.26 -12.92
CA LYS A 104 16.26 -0.87 -12.62
C LYS A 104 17.14 -2.09 -12.48
N GLY A 105 17.85 -2.42 -13.55
CA GLY A 105 18.62 -3.66 -13.64
C GLY A 105 17.72 -4.87 -13.39
N ASN A 106 18.13 -5.74 -12.46
CA ASN A 106 17.39 -6.94 -12.07
C ASN A 106 16.51 -6.76 -10.83
N LEU A 107 16.34 -5.52 -10.34
CA LEU A 107 15.52 -5.27 -9.16
C LEU A 107 14.04 -5.47 -9.46
N ARG A 108 13.37 -6.29 -8.65
CA ARG A 108 11.92 -6.53 -8.68
C ARG A 108 11.41 -6.65 -7.25
N ALA A 109 10.18 -6.18 -7.03
CA ALA A 109 9.48 -6.45 -5.79
C ALA A 109 9.14 -7.94 -5.74
N ALA A 110 9.37 -8.57 -4.59
CA ALA A 110 9.08 -9.98 -4.40
C ALA A 110 7.59 -10.23 -4.14
N GLY A 111 6.83 -9.20 -3.71
CA GLY A 111 5.43 -9.35 -3.33
C GLY A 111 5.27 -10.15 -2.03
N ARG A 112 6.33 -10.21 -1.22
CA ARG A 112 6.34 -10.93 0.05
C ARG A 112 7.43 -10.43 0.96
N TYR A 113 7.17 -10.51 2.25
CA TYR A 113 8.16 -10.23 3.28
C TYR A 113 7.95 -11.14 4.49
N GLU A 114 9.04 -11.52 5.12
CA GLU A 114 9.05 -12.29 6.36
C GLU A 114 10.04 -11.65 7.32
N SER A 115 9.62 -11.52 8.57
CA SER A 115 10.44 -11.03 9.67
C SER A 115 10.41 -12.02 10.81
N THR A 116 11.60 -12.33 11.34
CA THR A 116 11.78 -13.22 12.47
C THR A 116 12.47 -12.45 13.59
N SER A 117 12.01 -12.64 14.82
CA SER A 117 12.63 -12.03 16.00
C SER A 117 14.08 -12.52 16.17
N PRO A 118 14.97 -11.73 16.81
CA PRO A 118 16.37 -12.13 16.99
C PRO A 118 16.54 -13.50 17.66
N GLU A 119 15.70 -13.79 18.65
CA GLU A 119 15.67 -15.07 19.39
C GLU A 119 14.97 -16.21 18.62
N ARG A 120 14.47 -15.94 17.41
CA ARG A 120 13.77 -16.90 16.53
C ARG A 120 12.51 -17.54 17.09
N GLY A 121 12.00 -17.06 18.22
CA GLY A 121 10.75 -17.53 18.82
C GLY A 121 9.49 -16.95 18.17
N THR A 122 9.61 -16.01 17.24
CA THR A 122 8.47 -15.33 16.62
C THR A 122 8.77 -15.01 15.17
N THR A 123 7.84 -15.37 14.28
CA THR A 123 7.87 -15.02 12.86
C THR A 123 6.56 -14.37 12.46
N ILE A 124 6.65 -13.37 11.60
CA ILE A 124 5.52 -12.76 10.94
C ILE A 124 5.82 -12.62 9.45
N SER A 125 4.84 -12.92 8.61
CA SER A 125 4.99 -12.86 7.16
C SER A 125 3.73 -12.34 6.48
N GLY A 126 3.90 -11.85 5.26
CA GLY A 126 2.83 -11.36 4.41
C GLY A 126 3.19 -11.47 2.92
N SER A 127 2.17 -11.50 2.07
CA SER A 127 2.29 -11.55 0.61
C SER A 127 1.18 -10.76 -0.07
N TRP A 128 1.46 -10.25 -1.27
CA TRP A 128 0.54 -9.48 -2.10
C TRP A 128 0.88 -9.62 -3.59
#